data_AF-A0A1Q3KI61-F1
#
_entry.id   AF-A0A1Q3KI61-F1
#
_cell.length_a   1.000
_cell.length_b   1.000
_cell.length_c   1.000
_cell.angle_alpha   90.00
_cell.angle_beta   90.00
_cell.angle_gamma   90.00
#
_symmetry.space_group_name_H-M   'P 1'
#
loop_
_entity.id
_entity.type
_entity.pdbx_description
1 polymer ?
#
loop_
_entity_poly.entity_id
_entity_poly.type
_entity_poly.pdbx_seq_one_letter_code
_entity_poly.pdbx_strand_id
1 'polypeptide(L)'
;MRITVLASAITLAMGLSMPAWADDLMRECMVTASQKTCECISARIPANERENAILGLRKSNQSVSVTGNLLNPSNLSPQEMQGLNTVVAAQAYCM
;
A
#
# COMPACT_ATOMS: atom_id res chain seq x y z
N MET A 1 -15.24 -54.38 -2.12
CA MET A 1 -14.40 -53.55 -1.22
C MET A 1 -14.33 -52.17 -1.85
N ARG A 2 -15.00 -51.17 -1.25
CA ARG A 2 -15.17 -49.82 -1.83
C ARG A 2 -13.91 -49.01 -1.56
N ILE A 3 -13.29 -48.46 -2.61
CA ILE A 3 -12.10 -47.59 -2.51
C ILE A 3 -12.62 -46.18 -2.24
N THR A 4 -12.57 -45.75 -0.98
CA THR A 4 -12.95 -44.40 -0.56
C THR A 4 -11.78 -43.47 -0.85
N VAL A 5 -11.92 -42.64 -1.89
CA VAL A 5 -10.97 -41.56 -2.21
C VAL A 5 -11.04 -40.53 -1.09
N LEU A 6 -9.95 -40.41 -0.33
CA LEU A 6 -9.75 -39.34 0.64
C LEU A 6 -9.67 -38.00 -0.11
N ALA A 7 -10.78 -37.29 -0.17
CA ALA A 7 -10.79 -35.88 -0.53
C ALA A 7 -10.15 -35.10 0.62
N SER A 8 -8.83 -34.95 0.57
CA SER A 8 -8.09 -34.00 1.39
C SER A 8 -8.49 -32.58 0.98
N ALA A 9 -9.60 -32.11 1.54
CA ALA A 9 -9.98 -30.70 1.52
C ALA A 9 -9.01 -29.95 2.43
N ILE A 10 -7.90 -29.49 1.86
CA ILE A 10 -7.05 -28.46 2.46
C ILE A 10 -7.84 -27.16 2.33
N THR A 11 -8.73 -26.90 3.29
CA THR A 11 -9.26 -25.57 3.51
C THR A 11 -8.12 -24.72 4.06
N LEU A 12 -7.40 -24.07 3.15
CA LEU A 12 -6.53 -22.94 3.44
C LEU A 12 -7.41 -21.77 3.91
N ALA A 13 -8.00 -21.91 5.10
CA ALA A 13 -8.52 -20.80 5.87
C ALA A 13 -7.33 -20.04 6.44
N MET A 14 -6.56 -19.41 5.54
CA MET A 14 -5.66 -18.34 5.92
C MET A 14 -6.58 -17.19 6.34
N GLY A 15 -6.81 -17.07 7.64
CA GLY A 15 -7.22 -15.79 8.20
C GLY A 15 -6.22 -14.77 7.68
N LEU A 16 -6.69 -13.90 6.79
CA LEU A 16 -5.88 -12.86 6.17
C LEU A 16 -5.51 -11.86 7.27
N SER A 17 -4.53 -12.19 8.10
CA SER A 17 -3.73 -11.19 8.78
C SER A 17 -3.06 -10.40 7.66
N MET A 18 -3.72 -9.31 7.25
CA MET A 18 -3.08 -8.34 6.40
C MET A 18 -1.76 -7.97 7.08
N PRO A 19 -0.64 -8.07 6.36
CA PRO A 19 0.64 -7.75 6.97
C PRO A 19 0.61 -6.27 7.36
N ALA A 20 1.05 -5.93 8.57
CA ALA A 20 0.84 -4.59 9.17
C ALA A 20 1.23 -3.40 8.27
N TRP A 21 2.23 -3.58 7.38
CA TRP A 21 2.61 -2.56 6.39
C TRP A 21 1.49 -2.26 5.38
N ALA A 22 0.66 -3.25 5.03
CA ALA A 22 -0.45 -3.08 4.10
C ALA A 22 -1.55 -2.27 4.76
N ASP A 23 -1.83 -2.49 6.05
CA ASP A 23 -2.76 -1.67 6.83
C ASP A 23 -2.25 -0.22 6.95
N ASP A 24 -0.96 -0.02 7.24
CA ASP A 24 -0.36 1.31 7.32
C ASP A 24 -0.38 2.03 5.97
N LEU A 25 -0.02 1.35 4.88
CA LEU A 25 -0.05 1.92 3.54
C LEU A 25 -1.49 2.25 3.10
N MET A 26 -2.44 1.35 3.37
CA MET A 26 -3.86 1.58 3.11
C MET A 26 -4.36 2.80 3.88
N ARG A 27 -4.03 2.90 5.17
CA ARG A 27 -4.41 4.03 6.02
C ARG A 27 -3.91 5.37 5.45
N GLU A 28 -2.66 5.43 5.02
CA GLU A 28 -2.09 6.66 4.46
C GLU A 28 -2.63 6.95 3.05
N CYS A 29 -2.76 5.94 2.18
CA CYS A 29 -3.24 6.12 0.82
C CYS A 29 -4.70 6.61 0.77
N MET A 30 -5.56 6.08 1.66
CA MET A 30 -6.99 6.40 1.68
C MET A 30 -7.30 7.83 2.12
N VAL A 31 -6.31 8.60 2.57
CA VAL A 31 -6.47 10.04 2.84
C VAL A 31 -6.79 10.80 1.56
N THR A 32 -6.24 10.39 0.42
CA THR A 32 -6.35 11.11 -0.86
C THR A 32 -6.93 10.30 -2.00
N ALA A 33 -7.09 8.98 -1.85
CA ALA A 33 -7.56 8.09 -2.89
C ALA A 33 -8.65 7.13 -2.39
N SER A 34 -9.39 6.52 -3.34
CA SER A 34 -10.42 5.53 -3.01
C SER A 34 -9.79 4.23 -2.47
N GLN A 35 -10.54 3.49 -1.65
CA GLN A 35 -10.13 2.17 -1.16
C GLN A 35 -9.67 1.25 -2.30
N LYS A 36 -10.45 1.14 -3.38
CA LYS A 36 -10.13 0.30 -4.54
C LYS A 36 -8.79 0.68 -5.19
N THR A 37 -8.53 1.98 -5.30
CA THR A 37 -7.25 2.50 -5.83
C THR A 37 -6.10 2.11 -4.90
N CYS A 38 -6.27 2.26 -3.59
CA CYS A 38 -5.25 1.92 -2.60
C CYS A 38 -4.96 0.41 -2.51
N GLU A 39 -5.97 -0.44 -2.66
CA GLU A 39 -5.80 -1.89 -2.76
C GLU A 39 -4.97 -2.28 -4.00
N CYS A 40 -5.23 -1.62 -5.13
CA CYS A 40 -4.43 -1.83 -6.34
C CYS A 40 -2.98 -1.35 -6.15
N ILE A 41 -2.77 -0.19 -5.53
CA ILE A 41 -1.44 0.36 -5.25
C ILE A 41 -0.67 -0.58 -4.31
N SER A 42 -1.28 -1.00 -3.20
CA SER A 42 -0.63 -1.85 -2.20
C SER A 42 -0.17 -3.18 -2.79
N ALA A 43 -0.93 -3.75 -3.72
CA ALA A 43 -0.58 -4.96 -4.45
C ALA A 43 0.61 -4.79 -5.40
N ARG A 44 0.92 -3.56 -5.84
CA ARG A 44 1.98 -3.27 -6.82
C ARG A 44 3.28 -2.75 -6.21
N ILE A 45 3.27 -2.34 -4.95
CA ILE A 45 4.48 -1.82 -4.29
C ILE A 45 5.42 -2.98 -3.89
N PRO A 46 6.68 -2.99 -4.37
CA PRO A 46 7.67 -4.00 -4.01
C PRO A 46 7.94 -4.04 -2.52
N ALA A 47 8.25 -5.24 -1.99
CA ALA A 47 8.42 -5.43 -0.55
C ALA A 47 9.48 -4.52 0.10
N ASN A 48 10.56 -4.27 -0.62
CA ASN A 48 11.68 -3.41 -0.20
C ASN A 48 11.40 -1.90 -0.28
N GLU A 49 10.27 -1.49 -0.86
CA GLU A 49 9.92 -0.06 -1.03
C GLU A 49 8.72 0.37 -0.17
N ARG A 50 8.08 -0.58 0.53
CA ARG A 50 6.86 -0.34 1.31
C ARG A 50 7.03 0.71 2.41
N GLU A 51 8.11 0.62 3.16
CA GLU A 51 8.39 1.56 4.25
C GLU A 51 8.58 2.98 3.71
N ASN A 52 9.37 3.13 2.64
CA ASN A 52 9.55 4.42 1.97
C ASN A 52 8.23 4.96 1.42
N ALA A 53 7.40 4.11 0.80
CA ALA A 53 6.09 4.50 0.30
C ALA A 53 5.15 5.02 1.40
N ILE A 54 5.14 4.38 2.58
CA ILE A 54 4.39 4.85 3.76
C ILE A 54 4.92 6.21 4.22
N LEU A 55 6.25 6.37 4.33
CA LEU A 55 6.87 7.65 4.73
C LEU A 55 6.51 8.78 3.75
N GLY A 56 6.61 8.50 2.46
CA GLY A 56 6.26 9.43 1.39
C GLY A 56 4.79 9.87 1.46
N LEU A 57 3.87 8.90 1.54
CA LEU A 57 2.43 9.17 1.67
C LEU A 57 2.12 9.96 2.93
N ARG A 58 2.68 9.60 4.08
CA ARG A 58 2.48 10.32 5.34
C ARG A 58 2.90 11.78 5.23
N LYS A 59 4.05 12.05 4.59
CA LYS A 59 4.54 13.41 4.36
C LYS A 59 3.63 14.19 3.42
N SER A 60 3.12 13.54 2.38
CA SER A 60 2.11 14.10 1.47
C SER A 60 0.84 14.48 2.19
N ASN A 61 0.30 13.58 2.98
CA ASN A 61 -0.91 13.79 3.77
C ASN A 61 -0.74 14.96 4.74
N GLN A 62 0.41 15.03 5.44
CA GLN A 62 0.71 16.14 6.35
C GLN A 62 0.78 17.50 5.64
N SER A 63 1.38 17.54 4.44
CA SER A 63 1.53 18.79 3.69
C SER A 63 0.16 19.35 3.28
N VAL A 64 -0.72 18.46 2.80
CA VAL A 64 -2.10 18.78 2.42
C VAL A 64 -2.95 19.14 3.64
N SER A 65 -2.82 18.40 4.75
CA SER A 65 -3.69 18.58 5.93
C SER A 65 -3.36 19.83 6.76
N VAL A 66 -2.07 20.20 6.87
CA VAL A 66 -1.62 21.29 7.75
C VAL A 66 -1.64 22.65 7.05
N THR A 67 -1.25 22.67 5.78
CA THR A 67 -0.94 23.92 5.09
C THR A 67 -1.92 24.25 3.97
N GLY A 68 -2.74 23.27 3.53
CA GLY A 68 -3.50 23.36 2.28
C GLY A 68 -2.62 23.56 1.04
N ASN A 69 -1.30 23.42 1.20
CA ASN A 69 -0.30 23.77 0.21
C ASN A 69 0.27 22.47 -0.38
N LEU A 70 0.58 22.52 -1.68
CA LEU A 70 1.18 21.38 -2.36
C LEU A 70 2.52 21.02 -1.72
N LEU A 71 2.79 19.72 -1.63
CA LEU A 71 4.02 19.18 -1.08
C LEU A 71 5.23 19.79 -1.81
N ASN A 72 6.14 20.44 -1.08
CA ASN A 72 7.37 20.99 -1.65
C ASN A 72 8.43 19.86 -1.74
N PRO A 73 8.84 19.43 -2.94
CA PRO A 73 9.78 18.32 -3.11
C PRO A 73 11.16 18.62 -2.53
N SER A 74 11.52 19.90 -2.33
CA SER A 74 12.81 20.32 -1.74
C SER A 74 12.90 20.01 -0.25
N ASN A 75 11.77 19.76 0.41
CA ASN A 75 11.70 19.45 1.84
C ASN A 75 11.59 17.94 2.11
N LEU A 76 11.72 17.12 1.07
CA LEU A 76 11.73 15.67 1.17
C LEU A 76 13.16 15.17 1.37
N SER A 77 13.31 14.26 2.31
CA SER A 77 14.45 13.35 2.34
C SER A 77 14.45 12.47 1.08
N PRO A 78 15.61 11.92 0.68
CA PRO A 78 15.70 10.99 -0.44
C PRO A 78 14.75 9.79 -0.32
N GLN A 79 14.53 9.29 0.90
CA GLN A 79 13.62 8.17 1.17
C GLN A 79 12.16 8.53 0.94
N GLU A 80 11.70 9.70 1.44
CA GLU A 80 10.33 10.17 1.21
C GLU A 80 10.08 10.39 -0.29
N MET A 81 11.08 10.95 -1.00
CA MET A 81 11.00 11.17 -2.44
C MET A 81 10.93 9.86 -3.23
N GLN A 82 11.78 8.88 -2.90
CA GLN A 82 11.73 7.55 -3.50
C GLN A 82 10.38 6.90 -3.26
N GLY A 83 9.89 6.94 -2.01
CA GLY A 83 8.61 6.38 -1.64
C GLY A 83 7.44 6.97 -2.42
N LEU A 84 7.39 8.30 -2.55
CA LEU A 84 6.38 8.97 -3.36
C LEU A 84 6.47 8.58 -4.84
N ASN A 85 7.68 8.46 -5.39
CA ASN A 85 7.86 8.03 -6.77
C ASN A 85 7.33 6.61 -7.00
N THR A 86 7.59 5.68 -6.06
CA THR A 86 7.04 4.32 -6.11
C THR A 86 5.51 4.33 -6.09
N VAL A 87 4.90 5.16 -5.24
CA VAL A 87 3.44 5.29 -5.16
C VAL A 87 2.85 5.88 -6.44
N VAL A 88 3.47 6.91 -7.01
CA VAL A 88 3.05 7.51 -8.29
C VAL A 88 3.16 6.51 -9.44
N ALA A 89 4.27 5.75 -9.49
CA ALA A 89 4.46 4.69 -10.46
C ALA A 89 3.38 3.60 -10.34
N ALA A 90 3.02 3.21 -9.12
CA ALA A 90 1.93 2.25 -8.88
C ALA A 90 0.56 2.84 -9.25
N GLN A 91 0.30 4.11 -8.92
CA GLN A 91 -0.94 4.83 -9.25
C GLN A 91 -1.22 4.83 -10.76
N ALA A 92 -0.19 4.98 -11.59
CA ALA A 92 -0.33 4.97 -13.05
C ALA A 92 -0.97 3.68 -13.61
N TYR A 93 -0.96 2.57 -12.86
CA TYR A 93 -1.59 1.30 -13.23
C TYR A 93 -2.93 1.04 -12.52
N CYS A 94 -3.36 1.96 -11.67
CA CYS A 94 -4.49 1.79 -10.75
C CYS A 94 -5.59 2.86 -10.91
N MET A 95 -5.45 3.74 -11.91
CA MET A 95 -6.44 4.70 -12.40
C MET A 95 -7.11 4.15 -13.65
#